data_AF-A0AAV7A2Y1-F1
#
_entry.id   AF-A0AAV7A2Y1-F1
#
_cell.length_a   1.000
_cell.length_b   1.000
_cell.length_c   1.000
_cell.angle_alpha   90.00
_cell.angle_beta   90.00
_cell.angle_gamma   90.00
#
_symmetry.space_group_name_H-M   'P 1'
#
loop_
_entity.id
_entity.type
_entity.pdbx_description
1 polymer ?
#
loop_
_entity_poly.entity_id
_entity_poly.type
_entity_poly.pdbx_seq_one_letter_code
_entity_poly.pdbx_strand_id
1 'polypeptide(L)'
;MALFLQNIAVFFLASFPMYLYAYPNGQVTDSCVTMTPSHGVPAQTSSPPYILSLDKNTYSAGDKIKVTLGSSSGVTQFKGFLIQARSGSATVPVGSFVTSNSNSQTLTCTSAASSVSHTSSTGKTSIDVTWVAPMTNVTDIQIRATVVQTGSVFWTNVASAKIAYVPISTPSTTVGNTSTTSTTVGNTSTTSTTVKNDISTSTLRIATTSGVQRTWALGGLLLSCGIMIASFLAF
;
A
#
# COMPACT_ATOMS: atom_id res chain seq x y z
N MET A 1 -45.90 -39.38 7.44
CA MET A 1 -45.01 -38.65 6.51
C MET A 1 -44.61 -37.26 7.01
N ALA A 2 -45.49 -36.47 7.63
CA ALA A 2 -45.17 -35.11 8.10
C ALA A 2 -44.05 -35.04 9.18
N LEU A 3 -43.99 -36.02 10.08
CA LEU A 3 -42.98 -36.06 11.16
C LEU A 3 -41.56 -36.39 10.68
N PHE A 4 -41.41 -36.99 9.50
CA PHE A 4 -40.10 -37.31 8.91
C PHE A 4 -39.48 -36.10 8.19
N LEU A 5 -40.32 -35.21 7.65
CA LEU A 5 -39.89 -33.98 6.98
C LEU A 5 -39.43 -32.91 7.99
N GLN A 6 -40.02 -32.90 9.19
CA GLN A 6 -39.67 -31.98 10.27
C GLN A 6 -38.21 -32.17 10.74
N ASN A 7 -37.74 -33.42 10.83
CA ASN A 7 -36.38 -33.74 11.29
C ASN A 7 -35.31 -33.43 10.24
N ILE A 8 -35.63 -33.56 8.94
CA ILE A 8 -34.72 -33.22 7.85
C ILE A 8 -34.45 -31.72 7.81
N ALA A 9 -35.49 -30.89 8.01
CA ALA A 9 -35.33 -29.43 8.06
C ALA A 9 -34.44 -28.97 9.24
N VAL A 10 -34.55 -29.62 10.41
CA VAL A 10 -33.70 -29.32 11.58
C VAL A 10 -32.25 -29.74 11.36
N PHE A 11 -32.00 -30.88 10.68
CA PHE A 11 -30.64 -31.31 10.34
C PHE A 11 -29.97 -30.39 9.32
N PHE A 12 -30.70 -29.90 8.30
CA PHE A 12 -30.15 -28.94 7.32
C PHE A 12 -29.87 -27.55 7.92
N LEU A 13 -30.66 -27.10 8.91
CA LEU A 13 -30.41 -25.85 9.63
C LEU A 13 -29.24 -25.94 10.62
N ALA A 14 -29.00 -27.12 11.20
CA ALA A 14 -27.90 -27.36 12.14
C ALA A 14 -26.55 -27.69 11.45
N SER A 15 -26.55 -27.95 10.14
CA SER A 15 -25.37 -28.39 9.38
C SER A 15 -24.79 -27.34 8.44
N PHE A 16 -25.02 -26.05 8.67
CA PHE A 16 -24.18 -25.01 8.08
C PHE A 16 -23.03 -24.71 9.05
N PRO A 17 -21.91 -25.45 9.01
CA PRO A 17 -20.72 -25.03 9.73
C PRO A 17 -20.40 -23.62 9.26
N MET A 18 -20.37 -22.67 10.19
CA MET A 18 -19.89 -21.33 9.95
C MET A 18 -18.41 -21.48 9.57
N TYR A 19 -18.12 -21.56 8.27
CA TYR A 19 -16.76 -21.67 7.77
C TYR A 19 -16.04 -20.38 8.16
N LEU A 20 -15.21 -20.47 9.19
CA LEU A 20 -14.30 -19.40 9.55
C LEU A 20 -13.23 -19.35 8.46
N TYR A 21 -13.38 -18.42 7.52
CA TYR A 21 -12.35 -18.11 6.54
C TYR A 21 -11.13 -17.56 7.27
N ALA A 22 -10.20 -18.45 7.62
CA ALA A 22 -8.86 -18.04 7.98
C ALA A 22 -8.13 -17.67 6.68
N TYR A 23 -7.47 -16.51 6.69
CA TYR A 23 -6.64 -16.05 5.57
C TYR A 23 -5.16 -16.22 5.93
N PRO A 24 -4.64 -17.45 6.05
CA PRO A 24 -3.23 -17.66 6.40
C PRO A 24 -2.29 -17.08 5.34
N ASN A 25 -2.77 -16.99 4.09
CA ASN A 25 -2.09 -16.34 2.98
C ASN A 25 -2.21 -14.80 3.00
N GLY A 26 -2.84 -14.22 4.01
CA GLY A 26 -3.04 -12.78 4.20
C GLY A 26 -3.83 -12.05 3.12
N GLN A 27 -4.65 -12.73 2.33
CA GLN A 27 -5.57 -12.10 1.36
C GLN A 27 -6.81 -11.50 2.05
N VAL A 28 -6.58 -10.51 2.92
CA VAL A 28 -7.57 -9.95 3.86
C VAL A 28 -8.27 -8.69 3.32
N THR A 29 -8.53 -8.62 2.00
CA THR A 29 -9.13 -7.44 1.37
C THR A 29 -10.51 -7.08 1.95
N ASP A 30 -11.26 -8.06 2.43
CA ASP A 30 -12.57 -7.84 3.06
C ASP A 30 -12.48 -7.00 4.36
N SER A 31 -11.33 -7.04 5.04
CA SER A 31 -11.07 -6.23 6.25
C SER A 31 -10.52 -4.83 5.94
N CYS A 32 -10.37 -4.44 4.68
CA CYS A 32 -9.71 -3.19 4.30
C CYS A 32 -10.36 -1.94 4.92
N VAL A 33 -11.69 -1.88 5.01
CA VAL A 33 -12.43 -0.70 5.50
C VAL A 33 -12.43 -0.67 7.03
N THR A 34 -12.79 -1.80 7.66
CA THR A 34 -12.93 -1.90 9.11
C THR A 34 -11.60 -2.07 9.84
N MET A 35 -10.55 -2.48 9.12
CA MET A 35 -9.31 -3.02 9.68
C MET A 35 -9.54 -4.11 10.74
N THR A 36 -10.69 -4.79 10.72
CA THR A 36 -11.05 -5.78 11.73
C THR A 36 -11.03 -7.17 11.12
N PRO A 37 -10.26 -8.14 11.67
CA PRO A 37 -10.27 -9.51 11.20
C PRO A 37 -11.62 -10.18 11.48
N SER A 38 -12.10 -11.01 10.56
CA SER A 38 -13.35 -11.77 10.72
C SER A 38 -13.13 -13.05 11.53
N HIS A 39 -12.64 -12.92 12.76
CA HIS A 39 -12.35 -14.04 13.66
C HIS A 39 -13.47 -14.39 14.66
N GLY A 40 -14.63 -13.72 14.57
CA GLY A 40 -15.78 -14.00 15.43
C GLY A 40 -15.60 -13.60 16.90
N VAL A 41 -14.48 -12.95 17.25
CA VAL A 41 -14.19 -12.43 18.60
C VAL A 41 -13.78 -10.96 18.50
N PRO A 42 -14.02 -10.14 19.54
CA PRO A 42 -13.63 -8.74 19.54
C PRO A 42 -12.10 -8.56 19.67
N ALA A 43 -11.63 -7.38 19.27
CA ALA A 43 -10.25 -6.97 19.50
C ALA A 43 -9.93 -6.89 21.00
N GLN A 44 -8.65 -7.08 21.34
CA GLN A 44 -8.15 -6.88 22.69
C GLN A 44 -8.24 -5.40 23.08
N THR A 45 -8.61 -5.15 24.35
CA THR A 45 -8.73 -3.79 24.91
C THR A 45 -7.48 -3.34 25.66
N SER A 46 -6.57 -4.26 25.95
CA SER A 46 -5.26 -3.97 26.55
C SER A 46 -4.35 -3.24 25.56
N SER A 47 -3.32 -2.57 26.07
CA SER A 47 -2.29 -1.97 25.21
C SER A 47 -1.61 -3.04 24.34
N PRO A 48 -1.47 -2.82 23.03
CA PRO A 48 -0.83 -3.78 22.14
C PRO A 48 0.66 -3.92 22.48
N PRO A 49 1.24 -5.14 22.48
CA PRO A 49 2.68 -5.34 22.64
C PRO A 49 3.48 -5.03 21.34
N TYR A 50 2.92 -4.24 20.43
CA TYR A 50 3.46 -3.96 19.10
C TYR A 50 3.48 -2.47 18.81
N ILE A 51 4.51 -2.01 18.10
CA ILE A 51 4.74 -0.60 17.78
C ILE A 51 4.89 -0.44 16.27
N LEU A 52 4.31 0.64 15.74
CA LEU A 52 4.62 1.16 14.41
C LEU A 52 5.59 2.34 14.53
N SER A 53 6.79 2.18 13.99
CA SER A 53 7.79 3.25 13.91
C SER A 53 8.02 3.69 12.47
N LEU A 54 8.42 4.95 12.33
CA LEU A 54 8.75 5.59 11.06
C LEU A 54 10.20 6.07 11.10
N ASP A 55 10.91 6.01 9.98
CA ASP A 55 12.24 6.62 9.86
C ASP A 55 12.19 8.16 9.80
N LYS A 56 11.10 8.71 9.27
CA LYS A 56 10.74 10.13 9.32
C LYS A 56 9.23 10.32 9.46
N ASN A 57 8.83 11.46 10.02
CA ASN A 57 7.43 11.82 10.26
C ASN A 57 6.99 13.06 9.47
N THR A 58 7.70 13.39 8.41
CA THR A 58 7.36 14.44 7.47
C THR A 58 7.46 13.91 6.04
N TYR A 59 6.64 14.43 5.14
CA TYR A 59 6.64 14.00 3.74
C TYR A 59 6.43 15.16 2.76
N SER A 60 7.13 15.09 1.63
CA SER A 60 6.79 15.79 0.40
C SER A 60 6.15 14.82 -0.60
N ALA A 61 5.55 15.36 -1.67
CA ALA A 61 4.90 14.54 -2.70
C ALA A 61 5.84 13.44 -3.24
N GLY A 62 5.40 12.17 -3.19
CA GLY A 62 6.17 11.02 -3.66
C GLY A 62 7.28 10.52 -2.71
N ASP A 63 7.42 11.13 -1.53
CA ASP A 63 8.40 10.68 -0.54
C ASP A 63 8.21 9.22 -0.15
N LYS A 64 9.33 8.55 0.12
CA LYS A 64 9.37 7.20 0.68
C LYS A 64 9.67 7.30 2.18
N ILE A 65 8.84 6.65 2.98
CA ILE A 65 8.99 6.55 4.44
C ILE A 65 9.07 5.06 4.79
N LYS A 66 10.13 4.67 5.50
CA LYS A 66 10.22 3.31 6.04
C LYS A 66 9.29 3.19 7.23
N VAL A 67 8.46 2.16 7.20
CA VAL A 67 7.54 1.77 8.27
C VAL A 67 8.00 0.44 8.82
N THR A 68 8.20 0.38 10.14
CA THR A 68 8.51 -0.85 10.85
C THR A 68 7.36 -1.19 11.78
N LEU A 69 6.76 -2.37 11.61
CA LEU A 69 5.86 -2.97 12.60
C LEU A 69 6.69 -3.97 13.41
N GLY A 70 6.92 -3.67 14.68
CA GLY A 70 7.80 -4.45 15.55
C GLY A 70 7.17 -4.83 16.88
N SER A 71 7.69 -5.90 17.47
CA SER A 71 7.45 -6.27 18.86
C SER A 71 8.10 -5.27 19.80
N SER A 72 7.35 -4.77 20.79
CA SER A 72 7.87 -3.80 21.77
C SER A 72 8.99 -4.38 22.64
N SER A 73 8.90 -5.68 22.93
CA SER A 73 9.91 -6.43 23.70
C SER A 73 10.97 -7.10 22.82
N GLY A 74 10.81 -7.05 21.49
CA GLY A 74 11.62 -7.80 20.53
C GLY A 74 11.33 -9.31 20.46
N VAL A 75 10.55 -9.86 21.39
CA VAL A 75 10.33 -11.32 21.51
C VAL A 75 8.89 -11.75 21.20
N THR A 76 7.89 -10.90 21.46
CA THR A 76 6.49 -11.25 21.22
C THR A 76 6.22 -11.32 19.71
N GLN A 77 5.85 -12.49 19.21
CA GLN A 77 5.57 -12.71 17.80
C GLN A 77 4.14 -12.32 17.43
N PHE A 78 3.93 -11.97 16.16
CA PHE A 78 2.62 -11.86 15.52
C PHE A 78 2.59 -12.73 14.25
N LYS A 79 1.41 -13.24 13.91
CA LYS A 79 1.20 -14.14 12.76
C LYS A 79 0.65 -13.39 11.55
N GLY A 80 -0.29 -12.48 11.80
CA GLY A 80 -0.95 -11.70 10.76
C GLY A 80 -0.90 -10.20 11.05
N PHE A 81 -1.02 -9.42 9.98
CA PHE A 81 -1.20 -7.98 10.06
C PHE A 81 -1.91 -7.44 8.82
N LEU A 82 -2.48 -6.24 8.96
CA LEU A 82 -2.97 -5.38 7.88
C LEU A 82 -2.54 -3.95 8.19
N ILE A 83 -1.79 -3.31 7.29
CA ILE A 83 -1.23 -1.96 7.43
C ILE A 83 -1.82 -1.04 6.36
N GLN A 84 -2.19 0.17 6.76
CA GLN A 84 -2.71 1.23 5.90
C GLN A 84 -2.21 2.59 6.36
N ALA A 85 -2.01 3.53 5.44
CA ALA A 85 -1.92 4.95 5.79
C ALA A 85 -3.31 5.58 5.66
N ARG A 86 -3.79 6.28 6.68
CA ARG A 86 -5.12 6.91 6.70
C ARG A 86 -5.02 8.35 7.18
N SER A 87 -5.86 9.22 6.61
CA SER A 87 -6.03 10.61 7.06
C SER A 87 -7.12 10.68 8.14
N GLY A 88 -6.78 11.15 9.32
CA GLY A 88 -7.72 11.27 10.45
C GLY A 88 -8.48 9.98 10.69
N SER A 89 -9.81 10.06 10.77
CA SER A 89 -10.72 8.91 10.94
C SER A 89 -11.21 8.30 9.62
N ALA A 90 -10.67 8.71 8.48
CA ALA A 90 -11.09 8.19 7.18
C ALA A 90 -10.81 6.68 7.07
N THR A 91 -11.70 5.97 6.39
CA THR A 91 -11.56 4.53 6.14
C THR A 91 -10.82 4.22 4.83
N VAL A 92 -10.63 5.23 3.99
CA VAL A 92 -9.96 5.11 2.70
C VAL A 92 -8.44 5.28 2.90
N PRO A 93 -7.63 4.28 2.55
CA PRO A 93 -6.18 4.42 2.61
C PRO A 93 -5.63 5.43 1.58
N VAL A 94 -4.50 6.06 1.92
CA VAL A 94 -3.82 7.08 1.11
C VAL A 94 -2.38 6.69 0.79
N GLY A 95 -1.89 7.09 -0.39
CA GLY A 95 -0.59 6.65 -0.88
C GLY A 95 -0.56 5.16 -1.25
N SER A 96 0.63 4.60 -1.35
CA SER A 96 0.83 3.19 -1.69
C SER A 96 2.01 2.61 -0.91
N PHE A 97 2.16 1.29 -0.95
CA PHE A 97 3.26 0.59 -0.28
C PHE A 97 4.13 -0.19 -1.26
N VAL A 98 5.39 -0.33 -0.88
CA VAL A 98 6.34 -1.24 -1.50
C VAL A 98 6.86 -2.18 -0.42
N THR A 99 6.88 -3.47 -0.75
CA THR A 99 7.50 -4.52 0.06
C THR A 99 8.74 -5.06 -0.63
N SER A 100 9.78 -5.35 0.15
CA SER A 100 11.00 -6.03 -0.29
C SER A 100 11.25 -7.35 0.47
N ASN A 101 10.38 -7.72 1.41
CA ASN A 101 10.54 -8.92 2.23
C ASN A 101 9.51 -10.00 1.82
N SER A 102 9.88 -11.27 1.95
CA SER A 102 9.02 -12.42 1.59
C SER A 102 7.85 -12.65 2.56
N ASN A 103 7.85 -11.97 3.71
CA ASN A 103 6.87 -12.12 4.78
C ASN A 103 5.67 -11.17 4.64
N SER A 104 5.68 -10.30 3.62
CA SER A 104 4.65 -9.29 3.40
C SER A 104 4.34 -9.10 1.92
N GLN A 105 3.10 -8.76 1.64
CA GLN A 105 2.60 -8.49 0.29
C GLN A 105 1.74 -7.23 0.30
N THR A 106 1.61 -6.62 -0.87
CA THR A 106 0.68 -5.50 -1.03
C THR A 106 -0.71 -6.01 -1.38
N LEU A 107 -1.73 -5.31 -0.90
CA LEU A 107 -3.13 -5.54 -1.23
C LEU A 107 -3.70 -4.31 -1.94
N THR A 108 -4.62 -4.55 -2.85
CA THR A 108 -5.45 -3.51 -3.47
C THR A 108 -6.74 -3.41 -2.67
N CYS A 109 -6.83 -2.42 -1.78
CA CYS A 109 -8.07 -2.14 -1.04
C CYS A 109 -8.94 -1.15 -1.84
N THR A 110 -8.52 0.12 -1.89
CA THR A 110 -9.19 1.17 -2.67
C THR A 110 -8.39 1.56 -3.90
N SER A 111 -7.07 1.44 -3.83
CA SER A 111 -6.14 1.68 -4.94
C SER A 111 -5.02 0.63 -4.92
N ALA A 112 -4.28 0.53 -6.02
CA ALA A 112 -3.20 -0.44 -6.16
C ALA A 112 -2.15 -0.25 -5.05
N ALA A 113 -1.80 -1.36 -4.40
CA ALA A 113 -0.85 -1.39 -3.29
C ALA A 113 -1.17 -0.41 -2.14
N SER A 114 -2.44 -0.07 -1.92
CA SER A 114 -2.87 0.85 -0.85
C SER A 114 -2.68 0.29 0.56
N SER A 115 -2.34 -1.00 0.68
CA SER A 115 -2.26 -1.70 1.97
C SER A 115 -1.23 -2.81 1.92
N VAL A 116 -0.81 -3.28 3.09
CA VAL A 116 0.13 -4.40 3.23
C VAL A 116 -0.42 -5.43 4.19
N SER A 117 -0.28 -6.71 3.86
CA SER A 117 -0.57 -7.83 4.75
C SER A 117 0.57 -8.84 4.76
N HIS A 118 0.44 -9.85 5.63
CA HIS A 118 1.34 -11.00 5.69
C HIS A 118 1.16 -11.93 4.49
N THR A 119 2.16 -12.75 4.17
CA THR A 119 2.08 -13.81 3.13
C THR A 119 1.83 -15.20 3.69
N SER A 120 2.12 -15.40 4.98
CA SER A 120 1.94 -16.66 5.70
C SER A 120 1.65 -16.42 7.19
N SER A 121 1.07 -17.42 7.86
CA SER A 121 0.83 -17.41 9.32
C SER A 121 2.09 -17.64 10.16
N THR A 122 3.27 -17.72 9.55
CA THR A 122 4.55 -17.87 10.26
C THR A 122 4.76 -16.71 11.24
N GLY A 123 5.25 -17.01 12.44
CA GLY A 123 5.52 -16.01 13.46
C GLY A 123 6.59 -15.01 13.05
N LYS A 124 6.35 -13.72 13.30
CA LYS A 124 7.22 -12.59 12.96
C LYS A 124 7.41 -11.74 14.20
N THR A 125 8.60 -11.22 14.45
CA THR A 125 8.86 -10.23 15.51
C THR A 125 8.95 -8.81 14.94
N SER A 126 9.23 -8.68 13.63
CA SER A 126 9.30 -7.41 12.92
C SER A 126 9.00 -7.59 11.44
N ILE A 127 8.42 -6.58 10.81
CA ILE A 127 8.37 -6.40 9.36
C ILE A 127 8.74 -4.97 9.01
N ASP A 128 9.40 -4.80 7.87
CA ASP A 128 9.76 -3.51 7.29
C ASP A 128 9.09 -3.35 5.93
N VAL A 129 8.35 -2.26 5.74
CA VAL A 129 7.77 -1.86 4.46
C VAL A 129 8.04 -0.40 4.17
N THR A 130 7.89 -0.01 2.92
CA THR A 130 8.04 1.39 2.51
C THR A 130 6.67 1.94 2.14
N TRP A 131 6.25 3.01 2.81
CA TRP A 131 5.11 3.81 2.38
C TRP A 131 5.58 4.87 1.38
N VAL A 132 4.86 5.00 0.27
CA VAL A 132 5.05 6.01 -0.76
C VAL A 132 3.93 7.04 -0.63
N ALA A 133 4.32 8.26 -0.31
CA ALA A 133 3.38 9.34 -0.08
C ALA A 133 2.60 9.71 -1.35
N PRO A 134 1.33 10.13 -1.22
CA PRO A 134 0.56 10.62 -2.35
C PRO A 134 1.20 11.85 -2.99
N MET A 135 0.88 12.10 -4.26
CA MET A 135 1.32 13.32 -4.97
C MET A 135 0.58 14.58 -4.51
N THR A 136 -0.54 14.41 -3.82
CA THR A 136 -1.37 15.49 -3.29
C THR A 136 -1.08 15.72 -1.80
N ASN A 137 -1.30 16.96 -1.35
CA ASN A 137 -1.27 17.28 0.06
C ASN A 137 -2.48 16.63 0.76
N VAL A 138 -2.20 15.79 1.75
CA VAL A 138 -3.17 15.14 2.61
C VAL A 138 -2.72 15.38 4.05
N THR A 139 -3.61 15.95 4.85
CA THR A 139 -3.33 16.28 6.25
C THR A 139 -3.64 15.11 7.18
N ASP A 140 -3.08 15.15 8.39
CA ASP A 140 -3.40 14.21 9.49
C ASP A 140 -3.19 12.72 9.13
N ILE A 141 -2.13 12.42 8.39
CA ILE A 141 -1.81 11.03 8.02
C ILE A 141 -1.21 10.31 9.23
N GLN A 142 -1.69 9.09 9.48
CA GLN A 142 -1.02 8.10 10.31
C GLN A 142 -0.96 6.77 9.59
N ILE A 143 0.13 6.03 9.80
CA ILE A 143 0.13 4.60 9.50
C ILE A 143 -0.63 3.90 10.63
N ARG A 144 -1.59 3.07 10.26
CA ARG A 144 -2.39 2.25 11.17
C ARG A 144 -2.19 0.79 10.82
N ALA A 145 -2.24 -0.05 11.85
CA ALA A 145 -2.16 -1.49 11.72
C ALA A 145 -3.20 -2.19 12.57
N THR A 146 -3.61 -3.34 12.05
CA THR A 146 -4.17 -4.42 12.84
C THR A 146 -3.14 -5.52 12.94
N VAL A 147 -2.95 -6.06 14.13
CA VAL A 147 -1.91 -7.05 14.42
C VAL A 147 -2.56 -8.26 15.08
N VAL A 148 -2.35 -9.42 14.49
CA VAL A 148 -2.94 -10.70 14.91
C VAL A 148 -1.84 -11.55 15.53
N GLN A 149 -1.93 -11.78 16.84
CA GLN A 149 -1.02 -12.69 17.55
C GLN A 149 -1.46 -14.14 17.38
N THR A 150 -2.75 -14.40 17.60
CA THR A 150 -3.42 -15.67 17.32
C THR A 150 -4.80 -15.38 16.73
N GLY A 151 -5.50 -16.40 16.22
CA GLY A 151 -6.85 -16.22 15.66
C GLY A 151 -7.84 -15.56 16.64
N SER A 152 -7.64 -15.71 17.95
CA SER A 152 -8.49 -15.11 18.97
C SER A 152 -7.88 -13.88 19.68
N VAL A 153 -6.61 -13.56 19.43
CA VAL A 153 -5.87 -12.49 20.11
C VAL A 153 -5.31 -11.53 19.08
N PHE A 154 -5.94 -10.37 18.95
CA PHE A 154 -5.54 -9.34 18.01
C PHE A 154 -5.85 -7.94 18.52
N TRP A 155 -5.10 -6.96 18.03
CA TRP A 155 -5.31 -5.54 18.31
C TRP A 155 -5.58 -4.82 17.00
N THR A 156 -6.53 -3.90 17.04
CA THR A 156 -6.81 -2.95 15.95
C THR A 156 -6.27 -1.58 16.33
N ASN A 157 -6.07 -0.71 15.34
CA ASN A 157 -5.70 0.68 15.55
C ASN A 157 -4.36 0.89 16.28
N VAL A 158 -3.40 -0.02 16.08
CA VAL A 158 -2.00 0.26 16.40
C VAL A 158 -1.54 1.36 15.44
N ALA A 159 -1.12 2.52 15.94
CA ALA A 159 -0.87 3.69 15.12
C ALA A 159 0.57 4.22 15.27
N SER A 160 1.12 4.73 14.18
CA SER A 160 2.38 5.46 14.17
C SER A 160 2.21 6.90 14.69
N ALA A 161 3.33 7.60 14.85
CA ALA A 161 3.32 9.06 14.89
C ALA A 161 2.63 9.65 13.64
N LYS A 162 2.09 10.86 13.78
CA LYS A 162 1.49 11.62 12.65
C LYS A 162 2.57 12.01 11.65
N ILE A 163 2.22 11.96 10.37
CA ILE A 163 3.07 12.32 9.24
C ILE A 163 2.61 13.67 8.70
N ALA A 164 3.48 14.69 8.77
CA ALA A 164 3.16 16.06 8.36
C ALA A 164 3.64 16.37 6.93
N TYR A 165 2.81 17.06 6.14
CA TYR A 165 3.19 17.50 4.80
C TYR A 165 4.18 18.68 4.87
N VAL A 166 5.25 18.61 4.07
CA VAL A 166 6.23 19.67 3.87
C VAL A 166 6.29 19.97 2.36
N PRO A 167 5.97 21.20 1.93
CA PRO A 167 6.12 21.59 0.52
C PRO A 167 7.56 21.40 0.06
N ILE A 168 7.74 20.96 -1.19
CA ILE A 168 9.07 20.96 -1.80
C ILE A 168 9.47 22.42 -2.00
N SER A 169 10.44 22.89 -1.22
CA SER A 169 11.11 24.16 -1.47
C SER A 169 11.78 24.06 -2.83
N THR A 170 11.19 24.67 -3.85
CA THR A 170 11.91 24.91 -5.11
C THR A 170 13.09 25.81 -4.79
N PRO A 171 14.33 25.48 -5.19
CA PRO A 171 15.41 26.44 -5.10
C PRO A 171 15.00 27.68 -5.92
N SER A 172 14.70 28.78 -5.24
CA SER A 172 14.55 30.07 -5.88
C SER A 172 15.91 30.42 -6.47
N THR A 173 16.08 30.27 -7.77
CA THR A 173 17.15 30.94 -8.51
C THR A 173 16.85 32.43 -8.42
N THR A 174 17.34 33.07 -7.36
CA THR A 174 17.29 34.53 -7.21
C THR A 174 18.21 35.10 -8.29
N VAL A 175 17.67 35.37 -9.47
CA VAL A 175 18.30 36.26 -10.45
C VAL A 175 18.38 37.62 -9.78
N GLY A 176 19.57 37.98 -9.32
CA GLY A 176 19.84 39.27 -8.72
C GLY A 176 19.63 40.36 -9.77
N ASN A 177 18.56 41.13 -9.61
CA ASN A 177 18.37 42.38 -10.32
C ASN A 177 18.98 43.53 -9.50
N THR A 178 19.96 44.19 -10.14
CA THR A 178 20.25 45.63 -10.11
C THR A 178 21.02 46.23 -8.93
N SER A 179 22.24 46.68 -9.22
CA SER A 179 22.67 48.04 -8.88
C SER A 179 23.69 48.52 -9.92
N THR A 180 23.22 49.32 -10.89
CA THR A 180 24.06 49.99 -11.89
C THR A 180 24.22 51.45 -11.49
N THR A 181 25.36 51.77 -10.89
CA THR A 181 25.79 53.15 -10.64
C THR A 181 26.29 53.76 -11.94
N SER A 182 25.70 54.91 -12.31
CA SER A 182 26.10 55.72 -13.46
C SER A 182 27.40 56.47 -13.19
N THR A 183 28.42 56.26 -14.03
CA THR A 183 29.53 57.21 -14.21
C THR A 183 30.04 57.16 -15.65
N THR A 184 30.63 58.27 -16.06
CA THR A 184 30.67 58.90 -17.38
C THR A 184 31.92 58.63 -18.23
N VAL A 185 31.73 58.71 -19.56
CA VAL A 185 32.66 59.17 -20.62
C VAL A 185 33.77 58.22 -21.12
N GLY A 186 33.82 58.04 -22.45
CA GLY A 186 35.01 57.56 -23.17
C GLY A 186 34.68 56.89 -24.52
N ASN A 187 35.03 57.55 -25.62
CA ASN A 187 34.65 57.26 -27.00
C ASN A 187 35.59 56.23 -27.70
N THR A 188 35.11 55.58 -28.78
CA THR A 188 35.86 55.15 -30.00
C THR A 188 36.11 53.64 -30.30
N SER A 189 35.50 53.20 -31.42
CA SER A 189 35.96 52.28 -32.50
C SER A 189 36.05 50.75 -32.34
N THR A 190 35.14 50.07 -33.06
CA THR A 190 35.33 49.01 -34.09
C THR A 190 36.31 47.85 -33.83
N THR A 191 35.82 46.60 -33.86
CA THR A 191 36.22 45.52 -34.81
C THR A 191 35.36 44.27 -34.60
N SER A 192 34.80 43.76 -35.70
CA SER A 192 34.05 42.51 -35.83
C SER A 192 34.94 41.27 -35.72
N THR A 193 34.48 40.24 -35.00
CA THR A 193 34.87 38.86 -35.31
C THR A 193 33.75 37.87 -34.97
N THR A 194 33.33 37.18 -36.04
CA THR A 194 32.29 36.17 -36.16
C THR A 194 32.60 34.92 -35.33
N VAL A 195 31.66 34.46 -34.49
CA VAL A 195 31.68 33.10 -33.92
C VAL A 195 30.46 32.33 -34.44
N LYS A 196 30.75 31.29 -35.25
CA LYS A 196 29.78 30.33 -35.78
C LYS A 196 29.16 29.51 -34.65
N ASN A 197 27.84 29.33 -34.74
CA ASN A 197 27.04 28.49 -33.86
C ASN A 197 26.90 27.11 -34.52
N ASP A 198 27.48 26.05 -33.94
CA ASP A 198 27.34 24.67 -34.44
C ASP A 198 26.31 23.91 -33.58
N ILE A 199 25.20 23.55 -34.20
CA ILE A 199 24.10 22.77 -33.63
C ILE A 199 24.30 21.31 -34.04
N SER A 200 24.64 20.45 -33.07
CA SER A 200 24.64 18.99 -33.28
C SER A 200 23.23 18.43 -33.10
N THR A 201 22.56 18.18 -34.23
CA THR A 201 21.32 17.39 -34.31
C THR A 201 21.63 15.89 -34.29
N SER A 202 21.24 15.21 -33.21
CA SER A 202 21.27 13.74 -33.11
C SER A 202 19.96 13.14 -33.62
N THR A 203 20.01 12.43 -34.75
CA THR A 203 18.88 11.71 -35.35
C THR A 203 18.68 10.35 -34.71
N LEU A 204 17.52 10.13 -34.08
CA LEU A 204 17.07 8.85 -33.53
C LEU A 204 16.50 7.95 -34.64
N ARG A 205 17.05 6.74 -34.81
CA ARG A 205 16.50 5.71 -35.72
C ARG A 205 15.49 4.84 -34.96
N ILE A 206 14.26 4.78 -35.45
CA ILE A 206 13.20 3.87 -34.98
C ILE A 206 13.34 2.55 -35.75
N ALA A 207 13.51 1.45 -35.01
CA ALA A 207 13.46 0.10 -35.56
C ALA A 207 12.06 -0.49 -35.34
N THR A 208 11.37 -0.78 -36.43
CA THR A 208 10.05 -1.43 -36.46
C THR A 208 10.26 -2.95 -36.48
N THR A 209 9.74 -3.68 -35.48
CA THR A 209 9.64 -5.15 -35.55
C THR A 209 8.19 -5.57 -35.75
N SER A 210 8.04 -6.52 -36.66
CA SER A 210 6.83 -7.07 -37.24
C SER A 210 5.94 -7.80 -36.23
N GLY A 211 4.64 -7.59 -36.37
CA GLY A 211 3.58 -8.19 -35.56
C GLY A 211 3.43 -9.69 -35.72
N VAL A 212 3.14 -10.35 -34.61
CA VAL A 212 2.64 -11.73 -34.54
C VAL A 212 1.12 -11.66 -34.48
N GLN A 213 0.47 -12.13 -35.54
CA GLN A 213 -0.98 -12.29 -35.64
C GLN A 213 -1.46 -13.36 -34.64
N ARG A 214 -2.42 -12.99 -33.77
CA ARG A 214 -3.18 -13.93 -32.93
C ARG A 214 -4.57 -14.11 -33.55
N THR A 215 -4.86 -15.33 -33.95
CA THR A 215 -6.18 -15.76 -34.44
C THR A 215 -7.19 -15.81 -33.30
N TRP A 216 -8.38 -15.28 -33.54
CA TRP A 216 -9.53 -15.38 -32.64
C TRP A 216 -10.25 -16.72 -32.88
N ALA A 217 -10.38 -17.54 -31.84
CA ALA A 217 -11.33 -18.64 -31.82
C ALA A 217 -12.46 -18.30 -30.84
N LEU A 218 -13.64 -18.09 -31.40
CA LEU A 218 -14.91 -18.00 -30.69
C LEU A 218 -15.34 -19.41 -30.28
N GLY A 219 -15.66 -19.62 -29.00
CA GLY A 219 -16.19 -20.89 -28.54
C GLY A 219 -16.71 -20.86 -27.10
N GLY A 220 -18.03 -20.92 -26.97
CA GLY A 220 -18.68 -21.66 -25.87
C GLY A 220 -18.97 -20.90 -24.57
N LEU A 221 -20.07 -20.16 -24.55
CA LEU A 221 -20.81 -19.85 -23.34
C LEU A 221 -21.51 -21.15 -22.88
N LEU A 222 -20.96 -21.84 -21.88
CA LEU A 222 -21.68 -22.89 -21.15
C LEU A 222 -21.83 -22.46 -19.69
N LEU A 223 -23.09 -22.22 -19.34
CA LEU A 223 -23.62 -22.03 -18.02
C LEU A 223 -23.36 -23.31 -17.20
N SER A 224 -22.50 -23.24 -16.19
CA SER A 224 -22.52 -24.23 -15.10
C SER A 224 -22.39 -23.52 -13.77
N CYS A 225 -23.50 -23.52 -13.03
CA CYS A 225 -23.54 -23.23 -11.61
C CYS A 225 -22.80 -24.37 -10.90
N GLY A 226 -21.49 -24.21 -10.74
CA GLY A 226 -20.63 -25.12 -10.01
C GLY A 226 -20.31 -24.54 -8.65
N ILE A 227 -21.04 -24.98 -7.63
CA ILE A 227 -20.64 -24.86 -6.23
C ILE A 227 -19.25 -25.53 -6.12
N MET A 228 -18.20 -24.72 -6.05
CA MET A 228 -16.85 -25.20 -5.75
C MET A 228 -16.76 -25.41 -4.23
N ILE A 229 -17.17 -26.59 -3.78
CA ILE A 229 -16.64 -27.18 -2.54
C ILE A 229 -15.18 -27.48 -2.84
N ALA A 230 -14.29 -26.55 -2.50
CA ALA A 230 -12.87 -26.81 -2.48
C ALA A 230 -12.52 -27.49 -1.15
N SER A 231 -12.14 -28.75 -1.31
CA SER A 231 -11.80 -29.73 -0.30
C SER A 231 -10.76 -29.26 0.72
N PHE A 232 -10.99 -29.72 1.95
CA PHE A 232 -9.97 -30.00 2.95
C PHE A 232 -8.75 -30.69 2.32
N LEU A 233 -7.55 -30.24 2.67
CA LEU A 233 -6.44 -31.06 3.18
C LEU A 233 -5.22 -30.18 3.51
N ALA A 234 -4.71 -30.40 4.73
CA ALA A 234 -3.30 -30.40 5.11
C ALA A 234 -2.61 -29.07 5.54
N PHE A 235 -2.19 -29.11 6.82
CA PHE A 235 -1.14 -28.37 7.55
C PHE A 235 -1.33 -26.89 7.91
#